data_AF-A6QVP2-F1
#
_entry.id   AF-A6QVP2-F1
#
_cell.length_a   1.000
_cell.length_b   1.000
_cell.length_c   1.000
_cell.angle_alpha   90.00
_cell.angle_beta   90.00
_cell.angle_gamma   90.00
#
_symmetry.space_group_name_H-M   'P 1'
#
loop_
_entity.id
_entity.type
_entity.pdbx_description
1 polymer ?
#
loop_
_entity_poly.entity_id
_entity_poly.type
_entity_poly.pdbx_seq_one_letter_code
_entity_poly.pdbx_strand_id
1 'polypeptide(L)'
;MYPSSRQRVPPSITKTGILGFYTGCQSNMPMKLDGSCQCGGVQFTLDSQTPVPYQLCACSICRKVGGYSGSVNLGGIADSLNVLQGKELIK
;
A
#
# COMPACT_ATOMS: atom_id res chain seq x y z
N MET A 1 -14.48 -7.59 -11.90
CA MET A 1 -13.83 -8.36 -12.97
C MET A 1 -12.58 -7.59 -13.40
N TYR A 2 -11.52 -7.65 -12.59
CA TYR A 2 -10.21 -7.10 -12.98
C TYR A 2 -9.50 -8.21 -13.76
N PRO A 3 -8.97 -7.96 -14.96
CA PRO A 3 -8.34 -9.02 -15.72
C PRO A 3 -7.04 -9.39 -15.03
N SER A 4 -6.90 -10.66 -14.66
CA SER A 4 -5.63 -11.28 -14.30
C SER A 4 -4.74 -11.29 -15.54
N SER A 5 -4.08 -10.17 -15.83
CA SER A 5 -3.07 -10.08 -16.87
C SER A 5 -1.84 -10.86 -16.42
N ARG A 6 -1.86 -12.19 -16.65
CA ARG A 6 -0.64 -13.00 -16.76
C ARG A 6 0.23 -12.34 -17.82
N GLN A 7 1.15 -11.49 -17.40
CA GLN A 7 2.19 -10.95 -18.27
C GLN A 7 3.10 -12.12 -18.63
N ARG A 8 2.91 -12.64 -19.85
CA ARG A 8 3.80 -13.61 -20.49
C ARG A 8 5.14 -12.91 -20.74
N VAL A 9 6.17 -13.29 -20.00
CA VAL A 9 7.56 -12.89 -20.25
C VAL A 9 8.12 -13.71 -21.43
N PRO A 10 8.80 -13.09 -22.42
CA PRO A 10 9.37 -13.83 -23.54
C PRO A 10 10.63 -14.62 -23.11
N PRO A 11 10.97 -15.72 -23.81
CA PRO A 11 12.12 -16.55 -23.46
C PRO A 11 13.42 -15.88 -23.94
N SER A 12 14.30 -15.50 -23.02
CA SER A 12 15.64 -14.99 -23.32
C SER A 12 16.66 -16.14 -23.48
N ILE A 13 16.88 -16.54 -24.73
CA ILE A 13 18.13 -17.13 -25.23
C ILE A 13 19.17 -15.97 -25.22
N THR A 14 20.35 -16.02 -24.57
CA THR A 14 21.49 -16.93 -24.74
C THR A 14 22.46 -16.82 -23.54
N LYS A 15 23.12 -17.96 -23.24
CA LYS A 15 24.42 -18.19 -22.60
C LYS A 15 25.33 -16.94 -22.45
N THR A 16 26.03 -16.69 -21.35
CA THR A 16 27.18 -17.49 -20.86
C THR A 16 27.57 -16.97 -19.46
N GLY A 17 27.95 -17.88 -18.56
CA GLY A 17 28.07 -17.65 -17.12
C GLY A 17 29.12 -16.63 -16.68
N ILE A 18 28.71 -15.78 -15.74
CA ILE A 18 29.52 -15.16 -14.69
C ILE A 18 28.72 -15.34 -13.39
N LEU A 19 29.41 -15.74 -12.33
CA LEU A 19 28.88 -15.99 -10.99
C LEU A 19 27.86 -14.91 -10.54
N GLY A 20 26.70 -15.37 -10.08
CA GLY A 20 25.95 -14.68 -9.02
C GLY A 20 24.93 -13.62 -9.41
N PHE A 21 24.24 -13.73 -10.54
CA PHE A 21 23.02 -12.96 -10.80
C PHE A 21 21.82 -13.54 -10.03
N TYR A 22 21.74 -13.27 -8.72
CA TYR A 22 20.46 -13.25 -7.99
C TYR A 22 20.07 -11.81 -7.65
N THR A 23 20.00 -10.93 -8.65
CA THR A 23 19.45 -9.58 -8.50
C THR A 23 18.36 -9.34 -9.55
N GLY A 24 17.42 -10.27 -9.62
CA GLY A 24 16.22 -10.19 -10.47
C GLY A 24 14.96 -9.70 -9.73
N CYS A 25 15.10 -9.05 -8.57
CA CYS A 25 13.99 -8.46 -7.82
C CYS A 25 14.37 -7.07 -7.31
N GLN A 26 14.26 -6.06 -8.15
CA GLN A 26 14.16 -4.66 -7.73
C GLN A 26 12.86 -4.17 -8.36
N SER A 27 11.84 -3.73 -7.63
CA SER A 27 11.86 -2.73 -6.57
C SER A 27 10.75 -2.97 -5.56
N ASN A 28 11.11 -3.38 -4.34
CA ASN A 28 10.17 -3.51 -3.23
C ASN A 28 10.47 -2.44 -2.16
N MET A 29 10.86 -1.23 -2.58
CA MET A 29 10.93 -0.11 -1.64
C MET A 29 9.51 0.29 -1.28
N PRO A 30 9.13 0.24 0.01
CA PRO A 30 7.82 0.68 0.42
C PRO A 30 7.61 2.16 0.05
N MET A 31 6.42 2.49 -0.45
CA MET A 31 6.03 3.87 -0.64
C MET A 31 5.65 4.47 0.69
N LYS A 32 6.24 5.61 1.06
CA LYS A 32 5.85 6.34 2.26
C LYS A 32 4.54 7.09 2.02
N LEU A 33 3.58 6.90 2.92
CA LEU A 33 2.29 7.57 2.95
C LEU A 33 2.25 8.53 4.14
N ASP A 34 1.87 9.77 3.87
CA ASP A 34 1.59 10.78 4.88
C ASP A 34 0.07 10.88 5.08
N GLY A 35 -0.39 10.98 6.34
CA GLY A 35 -1.81 10.99 6.66
C GLY A 35 -2.15 11.81 7.92
N SER A 36 -3.42 12.19 8.04
CA SER A 36 -3.96 12.92 9.19
C SER A 36 -5.42 12.56 9.47
N CYS A 37 -5.90 12.80 10.70
CA CYS A 37 -7.33 12.73 10.98
C CYS A 37 -8.08 13.88 10.30
N GLN A 38 -9.38 13.71 10.04
CA GLN A 38 -10.25 14.78 9.56
C GLN A 38 -10.24 16.02 10.46
N CYS A 39 -9.98 15.82 11.76
CA CYS A 39 -9.83 16.88 12.75
C CYS A 39 -8.51 17.66 12.70
N GLY A 40 -7.49 17.15 12.02
CA GLY A 40 -6.11 17.66 12.07
C GLY A 40 -5.33 17.39 13.37
N GLY A 41 -5.97 16.93 14.45
CA GLY A 41 -5.31 16.67 15.74
C GLY A 41 -4.28 15.53 15.74
N VAL A 42 -4.41 14.59 14.80
CA VAL A 42 -3.48 13.45 14.63
C VAL A 42 -2.82 13.54 13.26
N GLN A 43 -1.49 13.40 13.23
CA GLN A 43 -0.69 13.31 12.01
C GLN A 43 0.22 12.08 12.10
N PHE A 44 0.38 11.36 11.00
CA PHE A 44 1.15 10.12 10.97
C PHE A 44 1.78 9.87 9.60
N THR A 45 2.79 9.00 9.59
CA THR A 45 3.41 8.47 8.38
C THR A 45 3.48 6.96 8.48
N LEU A 46 3.37 6.25 7.35
CA LEU A 46 3.55 4.80 7.30
C LEU A 46 3.99 4.36 5.91
N ASP A 47 4.65 3.23 5.83
CA ASP A 47 5.10 2.63 4.60
C ASP A 47 4.05 1.69 4.01
N SER A 48 3.98 1.63 2.69
CA SER A 48 3.04 0.79 1.95
C SER A 48 3.77 -0.01 0.88
N GLN A 49 3.56 -1.33 0.90
CA GLN A 49 4.06 -2.23 -0.14
C GLN A 49 3.03 -2.44 -1.26
N THR A 50 1.80 -1.95 -1.09
CA THR A 50 0.76 -2.12 -2.11
C THR A 50 0.98 -1.11 -3.25
N PRO A 51 1.26 -1.57 -4.49
CA PRO A 51 1.41 -0.66 -5.64
C PRO A 51 0.04 -0.09 -5.99
N VAL A 52 -0.32 1.09 -5.46
CA VAL A 52 -1.64 1.75 -5.50
C VAL A 52 -2.71 1.06 -6.39
N PRO A 53 -3.54 0.16 -5.81
CA PRO A 53 -4.96 0.44 -5.94
C PRO A 53 -5.60 0.52 -4.57
N TYR A 54 -6.20 1.67 -4.30
CA TYR A 54 -7.12 1.83 -3.17
C TYR A 54 -8.27 0.82 -3.28
N GLN A 55 -8.83 0.42 -2.14
CA GLN A 55 -10.02 -0.41 -2.09
C GLN A 55 -11.22 0.43 -1.63
N LEU A 56 -12.21 0.59 -2.50
CA LEU A 56 -13.48 1.21 -2.12
C LEU A 56 -14.35 0.18 -1.40
N CYS A 57 -14.60 0.38 -0.11
CA CYS A 57 -15.40 -0.52 0.70
C CYS A 57 -16.73 0.13 1.09
N ALA A 58 -17.84 -0.52 0.71
CA ALA A 58 -19.19 -0.08 1.03
C ALA A 58 -19.91 -1.02 2.01
N CYS A 59 -19.16 -1.71 2.89
CA CYS A 59 -19.74 -2.51 3.95
C CYS A 59 -20.48 -1.64 4.99
N SER A 60 -21.27 -2.27 5.87
CA SER A 60 -22.07 -1.56 6.86
C SER A 60 -21.24 -0.66 7.80
N ILE A 61 -19.99 -1.03 8.08
CA ILE A 61 -19.08 -0.24 8.91
C ILE A 61 -18.61 1.00 8.13
N CYS A 62 -18.08 0.82 6.93
CA CYS A 62 -17.55 1.94 6.13
C CYS A 62 -18.66 2.93 5.71
N ARG A 63 -19.90 2.46 5.51
CA ARG A 63 -21.03 3.37 5.24
C ARG A 63 -21.39 4.28 6.41
N LYS A 64 -21.08 3.91 7.66
CA LYS A 64 -21.29 4.80 8.82
C LYS A 64 -20.34 6.00 8.79
N VAL A 65 -19.14 5.82 8.24
CA VAL A 65 -18.11 6.87 8.19
C VAL A 65 -18.20 7.67 6.90
N GLY A 66 -18.27 7.00 5.75
CA GLY A 66 -18.23 7.63 4.42
C GLY A 66 -19.58 7.73 3.70
N GLY A 67 -20.70 7.45 4.37
CA GLY A 67 -22.03 7.53 3.78
C GLY A 67 -22.30 6.46 2.71
N TYR A 68 -23.16 6.78 1.73
CA TYR A 68 -23.60 5.82 0.71
C TYR A 68 -22.43 5.20 -0.09
N SER A 69 -21.43 6.01 -0.42
CA SER A 69 -20.24 5.59 -1.17
C SER A 69 -19.27 4.71 -0.39
N GLY A 70 -19.39 4.66 0.95
CA GLY A 70 -18.45 3.95 1.81
C GLY A 70 -17.11 4.69 1.93
N SER A 71 -16.04 3.95 2.20
CA SER A 71 -14.72 4.50 2.51
C SER A 71 -13.63 3.92 1.63
N VAL A 72 -12.58 4.71 1.39
CA VAL A 72 -11.38 4.31 0.66
C VAL A 72 -10.38 3.73 1.65
N ASN A 73 -9.92 2.51 1.41
CA ASN A 73 -8.92 1.82 2.24
C ASN A 73 -7.61 1.71 1.47
N LEU A 74 -6.51 2.00 2.16
CA LEU A 74 -5.15 1.87 1.66
C LEU A 74 -4.42 0.81 2.49
N GLY A 75 -3.59 -0.01 1.84
CA GLY A 75 -2.72 -0.97 2.52
C GLY A 75 -1.52 -0.25 3.13
N GLY A 76 -1.17 -0.63 4.36
CA GLY A 76 -0.01 -0.10 5.08
C GLY A 76 0.72 -1.21 5.85
N ILE A 77 2.03 -1.08 6.01
CA ILE A 77 2.87 -1.97 6.81
C ILE A 77 2.73 -1.52 8.27
N ALA A 78 2.10 -2.34 9.11
CA ALA A 78 1.76 -1.97 10.48
C ALA A 78 2.97 -1.47 11.30
N ASP A 79 4.10 -2.18 11.20
CA ASP A 79 5.31 -1.88 11.98
C ASP A 79 5.99 -0.55 11.58
N SER A 80 5.64 -0.01 10.42
CA SER A 80 6.18 1.27 9.93
C SER A 80 5.39 2.49 10.38
N LEU A 81 4.25 2.29 11.07
CA LEU A 81 3.39 3.38 11.52
C LEU A 81 4.13 4.26 12.54
N ASN A 82 4.32 5.51 12.16
CA ASN A 82 4.91 6.54 13.00
C ASN A 82 3.91 7.69 13.20
N VAL A 83 3.41 7.84 14.43
CA VAL A 83 2.50 8.94 14.81
C VAL A 83 3.35 10.17 15.15
N LEU A 84 3.24 11.21 14.32
CA LEU A 84 3.98 12.47 14.48
C LEU A 84 3.37 13.39 15.53
N GLN A 85 2.04 13.39 15.66
CA GLN A 85 1.28 14.27 16.56
C GLN A 85 0.00 13.59 17.04
N GLY A 86 -0.45 13.92 18.25
CA GLY A 86 -1.80 13.58 18.73
C GLY A 86 -1.97 12.16 19.22
N LYS A 87 -0.89 11.49 19.64
CA LYS A 87 -0.92 10.10 20.11
C LYS A 87 -1.86 9.92 21.31
N GLU A 88 -1.97 10.95 22.15
CA GLU A 88 -2.88 11.04 23.29
C GLU A 88 -4.36 11.15 22.92
N LEU A 89 -4.68 11.50 21.68
CA LEU A 89 -6.06 11.62 21.18
C LEU A 89 -6.61 10.29 20.63
N ILE A 90 -5.75 9.29 20.48
CA ILE A 90 -6.10 7.95 19.98
C ILE A 90 -6.59 7.10 21.17
N LYS A 91 -7.79 6.51 21.04
CA LYS A 91 -8.45 5.70 22.08
C LYS A 91 -8.42 4.22 21.75
#